data_AF-A0A9W9XFC7-F1
#
_entry.id   AF-A0A9W9XFC7-F1
#
_cell.length_a   1.000
_cell.length_b   1.000
_cell.length_c   1.000
_cell.angle_alpha   90.00
_cell.angle_beta   90.00
_cell.angle_gamma   90.00
#
_symmetry.space_group_name_H-M   'P 1'
#
loop_
_entity.id
_entity.type
_entity.pdbx_description
1 polymer ?
#
loop_
_entity_poly.entity_id
_entity_poly.type
_entity_poly.pdbx_seq_one_letter_code
_entity_poly.pdbx_strand_id
1 'polypeptide(L)'
;MPVLFGVFERYPTVEAMASADPTEFVSMIHCLGFQNQRARKCISIAQIWQRDPPVKNKRYRKLHYPKKYDGRDVALEQCLDDEDHRVAWEIAHLPGVGAYSLDSWRIFCRDELRGLAQDWKGTGATEPGFVPEWKSVLPQDKELRAYLTWMWLKEGWVWDCHTGDLSAAGDKTLRAAHREGVAHEDGGNWVLQTSPVKKSLNGLRAE
;
A
#
# COMPACT_ATOMS: atom_id res chain seq x y z
N MET A 1 15.57 2.86 2.36
CA MET A 1 15.66 2.45 3.78
C MET A 1 16.74 1.38 3.94
N PRO A 2 18.01 1.74 4.22
CA PRO A 2 19.12 0.78 4.25
C PRO A 2 18.97 -0.35 5.28
N VAL A 3 18.42 -0.03 6.47
CA VAL A 3 18.21 -1.01 7.56
C VAL A 3 17.25 -2.13 7.16
N LEU A 4 16.19 -1.80 6.41
CA LEU A 4 15.21 -2.79 5.96
C LEU A 4 15.86 -3.86 5.07
N PHE A 5 16.73 -3.43 4.14
CA PHE A 5 17.44 -4.35 3.26
C PHE A 5 18.38 -5.26 4.04
N GLY A 6 19.12 -4.73 5.02
CA GLY A 6 19.94 -5.57 5.90
C GLY A 6 19.14 -6.61 6.69
N VAL A 7 17.94 -6.26 7.17
CA VAL A 7 17.03 -7.21 7.83
C VAL A 7 16.59 -8.31 6.87
N PHE A 8 16.21 -7.98 5.63
CA PHE A 8 15.79 -8.97 4.63
C PHE A 8 16.93 -9.83 4.11
N GLU A 9 18.15 -9.31 4.02
CA GLU A 9 19.34 -10.12 3.71
C GLU A 9 19.62 -11.14 4.81
N ARG A 10 19.44 -10.75 6.08
CA ARG A 10 19.66 -11.64 7.23
C ARG A 10 18.55 -12.68 7.41
N TYR A 11 17.30 -12.28 7.19
CA TYR A 11 16.10 -13.10 7.36
C TYR A 11 15.28 -13.11 6.05
N PRO A 12 15.75 -13.84 5.01
CA PRO A 12 15.19 -13.76 3.66
C PRO A 12 13.84 -14.47 3.51
N THR A 13 13.45 -15.31 4.47
CA THR A 13 12.19 -16.06 4.44
C THR A 13 11.36 -15.81 5.69
N VAL A 14 10.08 -16.15 5.61
CA VAL A 14 9.16 -16.07 6.76
C VAL A 14 9.64 -16.97 7.90
N GLU A 15 10.13 -18.17 7.58
CA GLU A 15 10.66 -19.13 8.55
C GLU A 15 11.87 -18.53 9.29
N ALA A 16 12.82 -17.94 8.55
CA ALA A 16 14.01 -17.32 9.13
C ALA A 16 13.63 -16.14 10.06
N MET A 17 12.66 -15.32 9.64
CA MET A 17 12.12 -14.22 10.44
C MET A 17 11.37 -14.72 11.70
N ALA A 18 10.61 -15.81 11.58
CA ALA A 18 9.84 -16.40 12.67
C ALA A 18 10.74 -17.02 13.75
N SER A 19 11.91 -17.51 13.36
CA SER A 19 12.95 -18.06 14.25
C SER A 19 14.06 -17.05 14.61
N ALA A 20 13.91 -15.77 14.26
CA ALA A 20 14.95 -14.78 14.49
C ALA A 20 15.24 -14.58 15.99
N ASP A 21 16.52 -14.43 16.34
CA ASP A 21 16.90 -14.07 17.71
C ASP A 21 16.46 -12.62 18.01
N PRO A 22 15.63 -12.38 19.05
CA PRO A 22 15.14 -11.04 19.34
C PRO A 22 16.25 -10.03 19.65
N THR A 23 17.36 -10.47 20.26
CA THR A 23 18.46 -9.58 20.64
C THR A 23 19.26 -9.14 19.42
N GLU A 24 19.56 -10.08 18.52
CA GLU A 24 20.20 -9.82 17.23
C GLU A 24 19.33 -8.87 16.39
N PHE A 25 18.04 -9.17 16.28
CA PHE A 25 17.10 -8.32 15.52
C PHE A 25 17.08 -6.89 16.05
N VAL A 26 16.93 -6.73 17.38
CA VAL A 26 16.91 -5.42 18.05
C VAL A 26 18.18 -4.62 17.77
N SER A 27 19.34 -5.29 17.76
CA SER A 27 20.63 -4.67 17.43
C SER A 27 20.63 -4.11 16.01
N MET A 28 20.12 -4.86 15.03
CA MET A 28 20.05 -4.44 13.63
C MET A 28 19.18 -3.20 13.41
N ILE A 29 18.05 -3.11 14.13
CA ILE A 29 17.08 -2.02 13.96
C ILE A 29 17.18 -0.93 15.02
N HIS A 30 18.25 -0.92 15.82
CA HIS A 30 18.39 -0.04 16.98
C HIS A 30 18.22 1.45 16.61
N CYS A 31 18.73 1.86 15.45
CA CYS A 31 18.66 3.25 14.97
C CYS A 31 17.25 3.71 14.56
N LEU A 32 16.27 2.81 14.45
CA LEU A 32 14.89 3.16 14.05
C LEU A 32 14.00 3.57 15.24
N GLY A 33 14.46 3.37 16.47
CA GLY A 33 13.67 3.58 17.69
C GLY A 33 12.51 2.57 17.85
N PHE A 34 12.00 2.42 19.07
CA PHE A 34 11.01 1.38 19.43
C PHE A 34 11.43 -0.05 19.06
N GLN A 35 12.73 -0.29 18.93
CA GLN A 35 13.36 -1.50 18.42
C GLN A 35 12.85 -2.78 19.09
N ASN A 36 12.69 -2.77 20.42
CA ASN A 36 12.16 -3.93 21.16
C ASN A 36 10.73 -4.28 20.74
N GLN A 37 9.86 -3.27 20.56
CA GLN A 37 8.47 -3.49 20.17
C GLN A 37 8.38 -3.91 18.70
N ARG A 38 9.17 -3.27 17.81
CA ARG A 38 9.21 -3.60 16.38
C ARG A 38 9.73 -5.02 16.15
N ALA A 39 10.83 -5.41 16.79
CA ALA A 39 11.39 -6.75 16.65
C ALA A 39 10.39 -7.83 17.08
N ARG A 40 9.80 -7.68 18.28
CA ARG A 40 8.74 -8.61 18.76
C ARG A 40 7.56 -8.68 17.79
N LYS A 41 7.17 -7.54 17.21
CA LYS A 41 6.06 -7.46 16.25
C LYS A 41 6.40 -8.18 14.94
N CYS A 42 7.56 -7.92 14.34
CA CYS A 42 8.02 -8.58 13.12
C CYS A 42 8.10 -10.10 13.28
N ILE A 43 8.72 -10.57 14.36
CA ILE A 43 8.82 -12.00 14.68
C ILE A 43 7.43 -12.62 14.86
N SER A 44 6.56 -11.96 15.64
CA SER A 44 5.20 -12.46 15.90
C SER A 44 4.32 -12.51 14.63
N ILE A 45 4.44 -11.53 13.74
CA ILE A 45 3.77 -11.55 12.43
C ILE A 45 4.27 -12.74 11.62
N ALA A 46 5.58 -12.95 11.54
CA ALA A 46 6.16 -14.06 10.78
C ALA A 46 5.76 -15.43 11.34
N GLN A 47 5.74 -15.60 12.66
CA GLN A 47 5.28 -16.83 13.31
C GLN A 47 3.81 -17.15 12.97
N ILE A 48 2.93 -16.14 12.99
CA ILE A 48 1.53 -16.34 12.64
C ILE A 48 1.38 -16.56 11.14
N TRP A 49 2.12 -15.85 10.29
CA TRP A 49 2.13 -16.05 8.84
C TRP A 49 2.58 -17.46 8.47
N GLN A 50 3.60 -17.99 9.15
CA GLN A 50 4.08 -19.36 8.93
C GLN A 50 3.01 -20.40 9.29
N ARG A 51 2.26 -20.17 10.38
CA ARG A 51 1.23 -21.08 10.89
C ARG A 51 -0.09 -21.01 10.11
N ASP A 52 -0.54 -19.80 9.80
CA ASP A 52 -1.82 -19.50 9.16
C ASP A 52 -1.64 -18.34 8.16
N PRO A 53 -0.99 -18.60 7.01
CA PRO A 53 -0.75 -17.57 6.00
C PRO A 53 -2.08 -17.07 5.42
N PRO A 54 -2.14 -15.82 4.93
CA PRO A 54 -3.29 -15.36 4.16
C PRO A 54 -3.49 -16.27 2.95
N VAL A 55 -4.73 -16.70 2.74
CA VAL A 55 -5.12 -17.52 1.59
C VAL A 55 -6.42 -16.99 1.00
N LYS A 56 -6.65 -17.28 -0.27
CA LYS A 56 -7.94 -16.99 -0.92
C LYS A 56 -9.08 -17.59 -0.09
N ASN A 57 -10.24 -16.92 -0.12
CA ASN A 57 -11.46 -17.40 0.51
C ASN A 57 -11.41 -17.47 2.06
N LYS A 58 -10.48 -16.75 2.69
CA LYS A 58 -10.41 -16.60 4.14
C LYS A 58 -10.18 -15.15 4.53
N ARG A 59 -11.17 -14.57 5.21
CA ARG A 59 -11.14 -13.19 5.67
C ARG A 59 -11.48 -13.11 7.15
N TYR A 60 -10.78 -12.23 7.85
CA TYR A 60 -10.89 -12.04 9.29
C TYR A 60 -11.37 -10.64 9.63
N ARG A 61 -12.00 -10.52 10.79
CA ARG A 61 -12.57 -9.26 11.26
C ARG A 61 -11.50 -8.19 11.50
N LYS A 62 -11.74 -6.98 10.98
CA LYS A 62 -11.11 -5.74 11.49
C LYS A 62 -12.19 -4.75 11.91
N LEU A 63 -12.21 -4.40 13.19
CA LEU A 63 -13.14 -3.40 13.70
C LEU A 63 -12.81 -2.01 13.16
N HIS A 64 -13.86 -1.28 12.75
CA HIS A 64 -13.79 0.11 12.30
C HIS A 64 -12.90 0.34 11.07
N TYR A 65 -12.84 -0.63 10.18
CA TYR A 65 -12.11 -0.52 8.92
C TYR A 65 -12.84 -1.21 7.76
N PRO A 66 -12.97 -0.55 6.58
CA PRO A 66 -12.41 0.76 6.25
C PRO A 66 -13.24 1.91 6.83
N LYS A 67 -14.51 1.68 7.16
CA LYS A 67 -15.40 2.69 7.74
C LYS A 67 -15.66 2.41 9.22
N LYS A 68 -16.11 3.47 9.91
CA LYS A 68 -16.59 3.34 11.28
C LYS A 68 -17.74 2.34 11.31
N TYR A 69 -17.68 1.40 12.25
CA TYR A 69 -18.65 0.32 12.52
C TYR A 69 -18.49 -0.95 11.71
N ASP A 70 -17.67 -0.96 10.65
CA ASP A 70 -17.35 -2.18 9.91
C ASP A 70 -16.73 -3.25 10.83
N GLY A 71 -17.04 -4.52 10.53
CA GLY A 71 -16.57 -5.69 11.23
C GLY A 71 -17.26 -5.98 12.56
N ARG A 72 -18.18 -5.14 13.05
CA ARG A 72 -18.91 -5.39 14.32
C ARG A 72 -19.86 -6.59 14.26
N ASP A 73 -20.29 -6.94 13.06
CA ASP A 73 -21.18 -8.04 12.69
C ASP A 73 -20.42 -9.36 12.42
N VAL A 74 -19.11 -9.39 12.69
CA VAL A 74 -18.26 -10.57 12.59
C VAL A 74 -17.73 -10.92 13.98
N ALA A 75 -17.72 -12.21 14.33
CA ALA A 75 -17.12 -12.66 15.60
C ALA A 75 -15.59 -12.67 15.50
N LEU A 76 -14.88 -12.68 16.64
CA LEU A 76 -13.40 -12.60 16.67
C LEU A 76 -12.74 -13.78 15.94
N GLU A 77 -13.23 -14.99 16.20
CA GLU A 77 -12.69 -16.25 15.66
C GLU A 77 -13.41 -16.70 14.38
N GLN A 78 -14.36 -15.90 13.88
CA GLN A 78 -15.10 -16.24 12.67
C GLN A 78 -14.24 -15.91 11.43
N CYS A 79 -14.07 -16.92 10.58
CA CYS A 79 -13.49 -16.78 9.26
C CYS A 79 -14.62 -16.68 8.22
N LEU A 80 -14.52 -15.70 7.32
CA LEU A 80 -15.47 -15.50 6.23
C LEU A 80 -14.86 -15.95 4.91
N ASP A 81 -15.67 -16.60 4.08
CA ASP A 81 -15.33 -16.91 2.69
C ASP A 81 -15.63 -15.72 1.76
N ASP A 82 -15.37 -15.84 0.46
CA ASP A 82 -15.56 -14.78 -0.53
C ASP A 82 -17.05 -14.55 -0.89
N GLU A 83 -17.93 -15.50 -0.57
CA GLU A 83 -19.39 -15.39 -0.80
C GLU A 83 -20.07 -14.53 0.28
N ASP A 84 -19.48 -14.45 1.47
CA ASP A 84 -19.99 -13.59 2.54
C ASP A 84 -19.78 -12.10 2.21
N HIS A 85 -20.85 -11.31 2.16
CA HIS A 85 -20.74 -9.89 1.81
C HIS A 85 -20.25 -8.98 2.95
N ARG A 86 -20.07 -9.52 4.17
CA ARG A 86 -19.59 -8.72 5.31
C ARG A 86 -18.13 -8.30 5.12
N VAL A 87 -17.78 -7.19 5.75
CA VAL A 87 -16.46 -6.57 5.63
C VAL A 87 -15.45 -7.30 6.53
N ALA A 88 -14.47 -7.94 5.89
CA ALA A 88 -13.38 -8.66 6.53
C ALA A 88 -12.17 -8.72 5.58
N TRP A 89 -10.98 -9.06 6.11
CA TRP A 89 -9.70 -8.92 5.41
C TRP A 89 -8.76 -10.09 5.64
N GLU A 90 -7.99 -10.45 4.63
CA GLU A 90 -7.22 -11.70 4.56
C GLU A 90 -6.01 -11.70 5.52
N ILE A 91 -5.54 -10.51 5.92
CA ILE A 91 -4.42 -10.34 6.88
C ILE A 91 -4.85 -9.80 8.25
N ALA A 92 -6.15 -9.62 8.51
CA ALA A 92 -6.59 -8.94 9.74
C ALA A 92 -6.36 -9.75 11.02
N HIS A 93 -6.13 -11.07 10.92
CA HIS A 93 -5.72 -11.94 12.03
C HIS A 93 -4.27 -11.73 12.45
N LEU A 94 -3.44 -11.11 11.61
CA LEU A 94 -2.04 -10.85 11.93
C LEU A 94 -1.91 -9.75 13.00
N PRO A 95 -0.99 -9.91 13.96
CA PRO A 95 -0.88 -8.99 15.09
C PRO A 95 -0.36 -7.63 14.64
N GLY A 96 -0.99 -6.56 15.11
CA GLY A 96 -0.57 -5.19 14.82
C GLY A 96 -0.87 -4.71 13.39
N VAL A 97 -1.64 -5.46 12.60
CA VAL A 97 -2.19 -4.98 11.33
C VAL A 97 -3.21 -3.88 11.60
N GLY A 98 -2.89 -2.67 11.14
CA GLY A 98 -3.73 -1.47 11.22
C GLY A 98 -4.28 -1.03 9.86
N ALA A 99 -4.93 0.14 9.81
CA ALA A 99 -5.49 0.69 8.57
C ALA A 99 -4.42 0.82 7.47
N TYR A 100 -3.25 1.39 7.80
CA TYR A 100 -2.13 1.49 6.86
C TYR A 100 -1.71 0.15 6.24
N SER A 101 -1.57 -0.90 7.06
CA SER A 101 -1.21 -2.24 6.58
C SER A 101 -2.30 -2.85 5.69
N LEU A 102 -3.57 -2.63 6.04
CA LEU A 102 -4.70 -3.13 5.27
C LEU A 102 -4.86 -2.38 3.94
N ASP A 103 -4.69 -1.06 3.93
CA ASP A 103 -4.67 -0.26 2.71
C ASP A 103 -3.52 -0.73 1.81
N SER A 104 -2.33 -0.93 2.37
CA SER A 104 -1.18 -1.45 1.62
C SER A 104 -1.47 -2.83 1.03
N TRP A 105 -2.07 -3.73 1.81
CA TRP A 105 -2.48 -5.07 1.34
C TRP A 105 -3.50 -5.01 0.21
N ARG A 106 -4.53 -4.19 0.37
CA ARG A 106 -5.58 -3.97 -0.64
C ARG A 106 -5.00 -3.40 -1.92
N ILE A 107 -4.07 -2.45 -1.82
CA ILE A 107 -3.44 -1.83 -2.99
C ILE A 107 -2.51 -2.79 -3.71
N PHE A 108 -1.70 -3.58 -3.00
CA PHE A 108 -0.55 -4.27 -3.62
C PHE A 108 -0.65 -5.78 -3.72
N CYS A 109 -1.51 -6.45 -2.94
CA CYS A 109 -1.48 -7.90 -2.77
C CYS A 109 -2.83 -8.59 -2.99
N ARG A 110 -3.93 -7.89 -2.70
CA ARG A 110 -5.25 -8.53 -2.57
C ARG A 110 -5.76 -9.19 -3.85
N ASP A 111 -5.61 -8.53 -4.99
CA ASP A 111 -6.13 -9.04 -6.27
C ASP A 111 -5.38 -10.30 -6.72
N GLU A 112 -4.06 -10.34 -6.51
CA GLU A 112 -3.22 -11.51 -6.81
C GLU A 112 -3.55 -12.67 -5.89
N LEU A 113 -3.68 -12.42 -4.57
CA LEU A 113 -4.07 -13.45 -3.61
C LEU A 113 -5.42 -14.09 -3.98
N ARG A 114 -6.39 -13.27 -4.42
CA ARG A 114 -7.73 -13.74 -4.80
C ARG A 114 -7.75 -14.39 -6.19
N GLY A 115 -6.63 -14.37 -6.93
CA GLY A 115 -6.53 -14.89 -8.29
C GLY A 115 -7.40 -14.14 -9.29
N LEU A 116 -7.69 -12.86 -9.02
CA LEU A 116 -8.50 -12.00 -9.90
C LEU A 116 -7.63 -11.33 -10.97
N ALA A 117 -6.35 -11.12 -10.67
CA ALA A 117 -5.35 -10.58 -11.57
C ALA A 117 -3.96 -11.16 -11.27
N GLN A 118 -3.02 -11.00 -12.21
CA GLN A 118 -1.61 -11.40 -12.04
C GLN A 118 -0.79 -10.39 -11.25
N ASP A 119 -1.29 -9.14 -11.17
CA ASP A 119 -0.70 -8.09 -10.38
C ASP A 119 -1.79 -7.16 -9.85
N TRP A 120 -1.39 -6.24 -8.99
CA TRP A 120 -2.29 -5.27 -8.42
C TRP A 120 -2.82 -4.22 -9.41
N LYS A 121 -2.26 -4.11 -10.62
CA LYS A 121 -2.77 -3.19 -11.65
C LYS A 121 -3.94 -3.78 -12.43
N GLY A 122 -4.26 -5.05 -12.22
CA GLY A 122 -5.28 -5.78 -12.97
C GLY A 122 -4.77 -6.47 -14.23
N THR A 123 -3.45 -6.62 -14.40
CA THR A 123 -2.88 -7.32 -15.54
C THR A 123 -3.38 -8.76 -15.57
N GLY A 124 -3.85 -9.22 -16.73
CA GLY A 124 -4.31 -10.60 -16.90
C GLY A 124 -5.64 -10.93 -16.21
N ALA A 125 -6.41 -9.93 -15.77
CA ALA A 125 -7.76 -10.16 -15.28
C ALA A 125 -8.65 -10.75 -16.39
N THR A 126 -9.41 -11.79 -16.04
CA THR A 126 -10.27 -12.53 -16.98
C THR A 126 -11.75 -12.17 -16.85
N GLU A 127 -12.14 -11.59 -15.71
CA GLU A 127 -13.52 -11.21 -15.45
C GLU A 127 -13.89 -9.93 -16.23
N PRO A 128 -14.97 -9.96 -17.04
CA PRO A 128 -15.45 -8.76 -17.71
C PRO A 128 -15.82 -7.67 -16.72
N GLY A 129 -15.28 -6.46 -16.93
CA GLY A 129 -15.55 -5.32 -16.06
C GLY A 129 -14.81 -5.34 -14.72
N PHE A 130 -13.80 -6.20 -14.56
CA PHE A 130 -12.93 -6.20 -13.39
C PHE A 130 -12.33 -4.80 -13.14
N VAL A 131 -12.40 -4.36 -11.88
CA VAL A 131 -11.80 -3.12 -11.40
C VAL A 131 -10.79 -3.49 -10.31
N PRO A 132 -9.50 -3.15 -10.48
CA PRO A 132 -8.49 -3.42 -9.47
C PRO A 132 -8.83 -2.81 -8.11
N GLU A 133 -8.54 -3.53 -7.02
CA GLU A 133 -8.92 -3.15 -5.65
C GLU A 133 -8.39 -1.75 -5.29
N TRP A 134 -7.18 -1.39 -5.73
CA TRP A 134 -6.54 -0.11 -5.41
C TRP A 134 -7.42 1.11 -5.77
N LYS A 135 -8.28 0.99 -6.80
CA LYS A 135 -9.18 2.07 -7.23
C LYS A 135 -10.29 2.39 -6.22
N SER A 136 -10.52 1.48 -5.26
CA SER A 136 -11.51 1.65 -4.19
C SER A 136 -10.90 2.04 -2.84
N VAL A 137 -9.57 2.13 -2.75
CA VAL A 137 -8.87 2.39 -1.48
C VAL A 137 -8.77 3.89 -1.23
N LEU A 138 -9.19 4.33 -0.04
CA LEU A 138 -9.08 5.72 0.44
C LEU A 138 -8.16 5.76 1.67
N PRO A 139 -6.83 5.69 1.49
CA PRO A 139 -5.90 5.60 2.60
C PRO A 139 -5.81 6.94 3.34
N GLN A 140 -5.53 6.87 4.65
CA GLN A 140 -5.19 8.06 5.44
C GLN A 140 -3.69 8.36 5.44
N ASP A 141 -2.86 7.37 5.11
CA ASP A 141 -1.41 7.51 5.07
C ASP A 141 -0.98 8.42 3.91
N LYS A 142 -0.09 9.38 4.21
CA LYS A 142 0.34 10.41 3.25
C LYS A 142 1.10 9.84 2.05
N GLU A 143 1.89 8.79 2.25
CA GLU A 143 2.67 8.17 1.17
C GLU A 143 1.77 7.33 0.27
N LEU A 144 0.83 6.58 0.85
CA LEU A 144 -0.18 5.86 0.07
C LEU A 144 -1.08 6.82 -0.72
N ARG A 145 -1.46 7.97 -0.14
CA ARG A 145 -2.19 9.03 -0.87
C ARG A 145 -1.39 9.57 -2.04
N ALA A 146 -0.13 9.95 -1.82
CA ALA A 146 0.74 10.44 -2.89
C ALA A 146 0.89 9.40 -4.01
N TYR A 147 1.04 8.12 -3.64
CA TYR A 147 1.11 7.01 -4.58
C TYR A 147 -0.16 6.85 -5.42
N LEU A 148 -1.34 6.81 -4.79
CA LEU A 148 -2.61 6.64 -5.50
C LEU A 148 -2.97 7.86 -6.36
N THR A 149 -2.67 9.08 -5.89
CA THR A 149 -2.80 10.30 -6.71
C THR A 149 -1.99 10.18 -8.00
N TRP A 150 -0.73 9.75 -7.89
CA TRP A 150 0.13 9.54 -9.06
C TRP A 150 -0.41 8.44 -9.99
N MET A 151 -0.95 7.35 -9.42
CA MET A 151 -1.58 6.28 -10.20
C MET A 151 -2.81 6.77 -10.98
N TRP A 152 -3.71 7.50 -10.34
CA TRP A 152 -4.88 8.09 -11.00
C TRP A 152 -4.50 9.10 -12.08
N LEU A 153 -3.47 9.91 -11.83
CA LEU A 153 -2.95 10.86 -12.82
C LEU A 153 -2.40 10.16 -14.07
N LYS A 154 -1.76 8.99 -13.92
CA LYS A 154 -1.33 8.17 -15.06
C LYS A 154 -2.51 7.66 -15.90
N GLU A 155 -3.69 7.52 -15.30
CA GLU A 155 -4.91 7.16 -15.99
C GLU A 155 -5.70 8.37 -16.53
N GLY A 156 -5.20 9.60 -16.39
CA GLY A 156 -5.90 10.80 -16.89
C GLY A 156 -6.74 11.54 -15.86
N TRP A 157 -6.65 11.19 -14.57
CA TRP A 157 -7.57 11.69 -13.54
C TRP A 157 -6.86 12.45 -12.42
N VAL A 158 -7.46 13.57 -12.01
CA VAL A 158 -7.20 14.19 -10.71
C VAL A 158 -8.15 13.54 -9.72
N TRP A 159 -7.58 12.90 -8.69
CA TRP A 159 -8.29 12.12 -7.68
C TRP A 159 -8.34 12.86 -6.34
N ASP A 160 -9.53 12.93 -5.74
CA ASP A 160 -9.71 13.40 -4.37
C ASP A 160 -9.49 12.24 -3.38
N CYS A 161 -8.44 12.34 -2.57
CA CYS A 161 -8.06 11.27 -1.64
C CYS A 161 -9.00 11.11 -0.41
N HIS A 162 -9.92 12.04 -0.19
CA HIS A 162 -10.90 12.00 0.90
C HIS A 162 -12.24 11.43 0.43
N THR A 163 -12.68 11.80 -0.77
CA THR A 163 -13.99 11.38 -1.31
C THR A 163 -13.90 10.23 -2.30
N GLY A 164 -12.77 10.09 -3.00
CA GLY A 164 -12.59 9.16 -4.12
C GLY A 164 -13.02 9.72 -5.47
N ASP A 165 -13.48 10.97 -5.52
CA ASP A 165 -13.99 11.58 -6.75
C ASP A 165 -12.88 11.78 -7.79
N LEU A 166 -13.26 11.65 -9.06
CA LEU A 166 -12.36 11.79 -10.20
C LEU A 166 -12.80 12.96 -11.08
N SER A 167 -11.85 13.78 -11.46
CA SER A 167 -12.02 14.83 -12.46
C SER A 167 -10.95 14.73 -13.55
N ALA A 168 -11.29 15.10 -14.78
CA ALA A 168 -10.37 14.96 -15.91
C ALA A 168 -9.12 15.84 -15.70
N ALA A 169 -7.93 15.24 -15.82
CA ALA A 169 -6.68 15.97 -15.73
C ALA A 169 -6.43 16.80 -17.00
N GLY A 170 -6.08 18.07 -16.83
CA GLY A 170 -5.70 18.91 -17.98
C GLY A 170 -4.36 18.48 -18.60
N ASP A 171 -4.19 18.75 -19.90
CA ASP A 171 -3.02 18.38 -20.71
C ASP A 171 -1.66 18.70 -20.09
N LYS A 172 -1.55 19.82 -19.35
CA LYS A 172 -0.30 20.23 -18.71
C LYS A 172 0.08 19.30 -17.55
N THR A 173 -0.90 18.85 -16.76
CA THR A 173 -0.71 17.98 -15.59
C THR A 173 -0.33 16.56 -16.03
N LEU A 174 -0.96 16.06 -17.10
CA LEU A 174 -0.62 14.76 -17.69
C LEU A 174 0.84 14.70 -18.16
N ARG A 175 1.31 15.74 -18.87
CA ARG A 175 2.70 15.83 -19.33
C ARG A 175 3.73 15.96 -18.20
N ALA A 176 3.31 16.38 -17.00
CA ALA A 176 4.16 16.43 -15.81
C ALA A 176 4.24 15.07 -15.12
N ALA A 177 3.12 14.34 -15.02
CA ALA A 177 3.06 13.00 -14.44
C ALA A 177 3.91 11.97 -15.21
N HIS A 178 3.96 12.07 -16.55
CA HIS A 178 4.82 11.22 -17.39
C HIS A 178 6.33 11.51 -17.27
N ARG A 179 6.73 12.60 -16.62
CA ARG A 179 8.14 13.05 -16.51
C ARG A 179 8.78 12.82 -15.13
N GLU A 180 8.23 11.91 -14.32
CA GLU A 180 8.76 11.57 -12.98
C GLU A 180 8.86 12.80 -12.03
N GLY A 181 7.93 13.75 -12.12
CA GLY A 181 7.89 14.88 -11.19
C GLY A 181 7.62 14.43 -9.75
N VAL A 182 8.14 15.18 -8.77
CA VAL A 182 7.88 14.94 -7.34
C VAL A 182 6.52 15.55 -6.98
N ALA A 183 5.60 14.76 -6.42
CA ALA A 183 4.34 15.28 -5.89
C ALA A 183 4.58 15.92 -4.51
N HIS A 184 4.09 17.13 -4.30
CA HIS A 184 4.05 17.78 -2.98
C HIS A 184 2.63 18.18 -2.62
N GLU A 185 2.31 18.18 -1.34
CA GLU A 185 1.02 18.61 -0.81
C GLU A 185 1.01 20.12 -0.61
N ASP A 186 0.08 20.82 -1.26
CA ASP A 186 -0.19 22.26 -1.06
C ASP A 186 -1.69 22.46 -0.79
N GLY A 187 -2.01 22.94 0.42
CA GLY A 187 -3.40 23.25 0.82
C GLY A 187 -4.37 22.06 0.76
N GLY A 188 -3.89 20.82 0.92
CA GLY A 188 -4.69 19.60 0.81
C GLY A 188 -4.84 19.05 -0.61
N ASN A 189 -4.23 19.71 -1.61
CA ASN A 189 -4.14 19.25 -2.99
C ASN A 189 -2.71 18.80 -3.30
N TRP A 190 -2.55 17.66 -3.96
CA TRP A 190 -1.23 17.16 -4.37
C TRP A 190 -0.85 17.73 -5.73
N VAL A 191 0.19 18.58 -5.73
CA VAL A 191 0.72 19.26 -6.92
C VAL A 191 2.08 18.66 -7.30
N LEU A 192 2.18 18.17 -8.53
CA LEU A 192 3.44 17.74 -9.11
C LEU A 192 4.35 18.94 -9.39
N GLN A 193 5.46 19.02 -8.67
CA GLN A 193 6.51 19.98 -8.96
C GLN A 193 7.31 19.47 -10.18
N THR A 194 7.11 20.12 -11.33
CA THR A 194 8.01 19.94 -12.47
C THR A 194 9.31 20.68 -12.17
N SER A 195 10.46 20.01 -12.20
CA SER A 195 11.77 20.65 -12.11
C SER A 195 11.84 21.87 -13.04
N PRO A 196 12.40 23.02 -12.61
CA PRO A 196 12.56 24.14 -13.51
C PRO A 196 13.47 23.69 -14.66
N VAL A 197 12.92 23.71 -15.87
CA VAL A 197 13.70 23.54 -17.10
C VAL A 197 14.85 24.54 -17.01
N LYS A 198 16.09 24.07 -16.92
CA LYS A 198 17.26 24.92 -17.17
C LYS A 198 17.04 25.54 -18.54
N LYS A 199 16.72 26.83 -18.59
CA LYS A 199 16.81 27.60 -19.83
C LYS A 199 18.25 27.49 -20.29
N SER A 200 18.49 26.71 -21.33
CA SER A 200 19.71 26.81 -22.11
C SER A 200 19.75 28.21 -22.71
N LEU A 201 20.61 29.09 -22.21
CA LEU A 201 20.99 30.30 -22.92
C LEU A 201 21.86 29.88 -24.12
N ASN A 202 21.20 29.51 -25.22
CA ASN A 202 21.82 29.53 -26.53
C ASN A 202 21.30 30.77 -27.26
N GLY A 203 22.08 31.85 -27.16
CA GLY A 203 21.94 33.04 -27.98
C GLY A 203 23.27 33.27 -28.71
N LEU A 204 23.50 32.53 -29.80
CA LEU A 204 24.44 32.94 -30.84
C LEU A 204 23.76 34.00 -31.70
N ARG A 205 24.39 35.17 -31.82
CA ARG A 205 24.36 35.98 -33.04
C ARG A 205 25.76 36.55 -33.27
N ALA A 206 26.33 36.19 -34.42
CA ALA A 206 27.20 37.04 -35.22
C ALA A 206 26.44 38.35 -35.51
N GLU A 207 27.06 39.52 -35.53
CA GLU A 207 28.22 39.99 -36.30
C GLU A 207 29.03 41.03 -35.52
#